data_AF-A0A2T9YG28-F1
#
_entry.id   AF-A0A2T9YG28-F1
#
_cell.length_a   1.000
_cell.length_b   1.000
_cell.length_c   1.000
_cell.angle_alpha   90.00
_cell.angle_beta   90.00
_cell.angle_gamma   90.00
#
_symmetry.space_group_name_H-M   'P 1'
#
loop_
_entity.id
_entity.type
_entity.pdbx_description
1 polymer ?
#
loop_
_entity_poly.entity_id
_entity_poly.type
_entity_poly.pdbx_seq_one_letter_code
_entity_poly.pdbx_strand_id
1 'polypeptide(L)'
;MELSAGVTMTGSSSKSKEIPPKTINDIPPKESTSLKMPTIFPGAPGAPIFDGEGLSEFLLYYEIITVKVSSAEKTMLFPYYCNANVRSKVTKSNAYIDRNWEEFKIVLGDYYDKEDDEHKINESIQSLISKGTSLKNIRTFLHQFEYLCKKKEKFSTTSDREKIGMLIK
;
A
#
# COMPACT_ATOMS: atom_id res chain seq x y z
N MET A 1 -52.29 53.93 -35.95
CA MET A 1 -53.71 53.59 -35.76
C MET A 1 -53.74 52.33 -34.91
N GLU A 2 -53.76 52.50 -33.58
CA GLU A 2 -54.95 52.39 -32.71
C GLU A 2 -55.39 50.92 -32.56
N LEU A 3 -55.08 50.24 -31.43
CA LEU A 3 -55.73 50.19 -30.10
C LEU A 3 -56.95 49.23 -30.02
N SER A 4 -56.91 48.32 -29.02
CA SER A 4 -58.00 47.80 -28.14
C SER A 4 -57.78 46.31 -27.82
N ALA A 5 -57.37 45.89 -26.61
CA ALA A 5 -57.99 45.91 -25.28
C ALA A 5 -59.15 44.89 -25.09
N GLY A 6 -58.99 43.99 -24.11
CA GLY A 6 -60.02 43.08 -23.62
C GLY A 6 -59.54 42.19 -22.46
N VAL A 7 -59.75 42.66 -21.22
CA VAL A 7 -59.58 41.93 -19.95
C VAL A 7 -60.95 41.42 -19.51
N THR A 8 -61.05 40.19 -18.97
CA THR A 8 -62.02 39.89 -17.89
C THR A 8 -61.64 38.66 -17.07
N MET A 9 -61.76 38.82 -15.75
CA MET A 9 -61.61 37.85 -14.66
C MET A 9 -62.86 36.99 -14.46
N THR A 10 -62.71 35.80 -13.85
CA THR A 10 -63.57 35.09 -12.86
C THR A 10 -62.97 33.68 -12.70
N GLY A 11 -62.90 32.96 -11.59
CA GLY A 11 -63.43 33.02 -10.24
C GLY A 11 -63.30 31.58 -9.69
N SER A 12 -62.80 31.42 -8.47
CA SER A 12 -62.59 30.14 -7.76
C SER A 12 -63.86 29.28 -7.61
N SER A 13 -63.73 27.95 -7.59
CA SER A 13 -63.98 27.11 -6.40
C SER A 13 -63.88 25.59 -6.67
N SER A 14 -63.02 24.94 -5.89
CA SER A 14 -63.16 23.65 -5.19
C SER A 14 -63.65 22.38 -5.93
N LYS A 15 -62.76 21.39 -6.03
CA LYS A 15 -63.15 19.97 -5.92
C LYS A 15 -62.03 19.12 -5.30
N SER A 16 -62.24 18.71 -4.06
CA SER A 16 -61.43 17.77 -3.29
C SER A 16 -61.37 16.40 -3.97
N LYS A 17 -60.19 15.77 -3.99
CA LYS A 17 -60.04 14.33 -4.19
C LYS A 17 -59.00 13.76 -3.23
N GLU A 18 -59.28 12.54 -2.83
CA GLU A 18 -58.79 11.79 -1.66
C GLU A 18 -57.28 11.55 -1.63
N ILE A 19 -56.73 11.48 -0.42
CA ILE A 19 -55.36 11.08 -0.12
C ILE A 19 -55.36 9.56 0.16
N PRO A 20 -54.63 8.72 -0.59
CA PRO A 20 -54.39 7.33 -0.20
C PRO A 20 -53.24 7.23 0.83
N PRO A 21 -53.22 6.16 1.65
CA PRO A 21 -52.47 6.12 2.91
C PRO A 21 -50.97 5.90 2.73
N LYS A 22 -50.21 6.42 3.72
CA LYS A 22 -48.76 6.32 3.89
C LYS A 22 -48.27 4.86 3.88
N THR A 23 -47.33 4.55 3.00
CA THR A 23 -46.41 3.42 3.20
C THR A 23 -45.15 3.96 3.86
N ILE A 24 -45.03 3.74 5.16
CA ILE A 24 -43.80 3.94 5.92
C ILE A 24 -42.90 2.76 5.57
N ASN A 25 -41.86 2.98 4.76
CA ASN A 25 -40.67 2.13 4.68
C ASN A 25 -39.56 2.84 3.88
N ASP A 26 -39.21 4.07 4.25
CA ASP A 26 -37.94 4.67 3.85
C ASP A 26 -37.00 4.59 5.05
N ILE A 27 -36.47 3.40 5.29
CA ILE A 27 -35.22 3.26 6.04
C ILE A 27 -34.16 3.83 5.10
N PRO A 28 -33.50 4.96 5.43
CA PRO A 28 -32.42 5.45 4.58
C PRO A 28 -31.37 4.34 4.46
N PRO A 29 -30.84 4.06 3.25
CA PRO A 29 -29.78 3.08 3.11
C PRO A 29 -28.69 3.44 4.10
N LYS A 30 -28.38 2.53 5.03
CA LYS A 30 -27.17 2.64 5.84
C LYS A 30 -26.03 2.80 4.84
N GLU A 31 -25.47 4.01 4.76
CA GLU A 31 -24.22 4.24 4.08
C GLU A 31 -23.24 3.28 4.70
N SER A 32 -22.94 2.20 3.98
CA SER A 32 -21.79 1.38 4.29
C SER A 32 -20.62 2.34 4.20
N THR A 33 -20.06 2.71 5.35
CA THR A 33 -18.77 3.38 5.44
C THR A 33 -17.75 2.40 4.88
N SER A 34 -17.67 2.34 3.55
CA SER A 34 -16.60 1.68 2.85
C SER A 34 -15.33 2.38 3.30
N LEU A 35 -14.52 1.64 4.06
CA LEU A 35 -13.19 2.09 4.45
C LEU A 35 -12.47 2.51 3.16
N LYS A 36 -12.28 3.82 2.97
CA LYS A 36 -11.56 4.34 1.81
C LYS A 36 -10.10 4.01 2.03
N MET A 37 -9.60 3.00 1.32
CA MET A 37 -8.18 2.67 1.28
C MET A 37 -7.39 3.93 0.87
N PRO A 38 -6.26 4.25 1.52
CA PRO A 38 -5.48 5.42 1.20
C PRO A 38 -5.00 5.39 -0.25
N THR A 39 -5.23 6.48 -0.98
CA THR A 39 -4.64 6.71 -2.30
C THR A 39 -3.63 7.84 -2.15
N ILE A 40 -2.34 7.51 -2.10
CA ILE A 40 -1.26 8.48 -1.99
C ILE A 40 -0.63 8.59 -3.36
N PHE A 41 -0.52 9.80 -3.91
CA PHE A 41 0.06 10.02 -5.25
C PHE A 41 1.58 10.18 -5.18
N PRO A 42 2.31 9.90 -6.27
CA PRO A 42 3.75 10.15 -6.32
C PRO A 42 4.05 11.62 -6.05
N GLY A 43 5.05 11.90 -5.20
CA GLY A 43 5.45 13.26 -4.84
C GLY A 43 4.54 13.98 -3.84
N ALA A 44 3.43 13.35 -3.41
CA ALA A 44 2.65 13.86 -2.28
C ALA A 44 3.47 13.73 -0.98
N PRO A 45 3.24 14.60 0.03
CA PRO A 45 3.83 14.41 1.35
C PRO A 45 3.51 13.01 1.91
N GLY A 46 4.55 12.27 2.29
CA GLY A 46 4.41 10.89 2.78
C GLY A 46 4.29 9.82 1.69
N ALA A 47 4.41 10.17 0.40
CA ALA A 47 4.55 9.18 -0.66
C ALA A 47 5.90 8.45 -0.51
N PRO A 48 5.91 7.11 -0.55
CA PRO A 48 7.14 6.35 -0.46
C PRO A 48 7.98 6.58 -1.72
N ILE A 49 9.30 6.56 -1.57
CA ILE A 49 10.23 6.59 -2.70
C ILE A 49 11.06 5.31 -2.63
N PHE A 50 10.96 4.47 -3.65
CA PHE A 50 11.79 3.29 -3.83
C PHE A 50 13.14 3.69 -4.41
N ASP A 51 14.21 3.29 -3.73
CA ASP A 51 15.58 3.59 -4.09
C ASP A 51 16.40 2.37 -4.52
N GLY A 52 15.78 1.18 -4.48
CA GLY A 52 16.40 -0.10 -4.82
C GLY A 52 16.63 -1.00 -3.61
N GLU A 53 16.27 -0.58 -2.39
CA GLU A 53 16.34 -1.40 -1.17
C GLU A 53 14.94 -1.67 -0.59
N GLY A 54 14.77 -2.83 0.05
CA GLY A 54 13.48 -3.21 0.66
C GLY A 54 12.34 -3.39 -0.34
N LEU A 55 12.62 -4.08 -1.45
CA LEU A 55 11.63 -4.27 -2.53
C LEU A 55 10.33 -4.90 -2.01
N SER A 56 10.43 -5.92 -1.17
CA SER A 56 9.27 -6.64 -0.62
C SER A 56 8.36 -5.71 0.20
N GLU A 57 8.93 -4.90 1.09
CA GLU A 57 8.20 -3.94 1.91
C GLU A 57 7.58 -2.84 1.05
N PHE A 58 8.32 -2.35 0.06
CA PHE A 58 7.85 -1.34 -0.87
C PHE A 58 6.68 -1.84 -1.73
N LEU A 59 6.79 -3.05 -2.30
CA LEU A 59 5.73 -3.66 -3.11
C LEU A 59 4.46 -3.87 -2.29
N LEU A 60 4.58 -4.32 -1.04
CA LEU A 60 3.43 -4.47 -0.15
C LEU A 60 2.69 -3.14 0.03
N TYR A 61 3.42 -2.07 0.31
CA TYR A 61 2.83 -0.74 0.44
C TYR A 61 2.20 -0.26 -0.87
N TYR A 62 2.93 -0.44 -1.99
CA TYR A 62 2.50 -0.04 -3.32
C TYR A 62 1.19 -0.70 -3.73
N GLU A 63 1.05 -2.00 -3.48
CA GLU A 63 -0.17 -2.77 -3.76
C GLU A 63 -1.38 -2.23 -2.97
N ILE A 64 -1.17 -1.83 -1.71
CA ILE A 64 -2.22 -1.24 -0.87
C ILE A 64 -2.70 0.09 -1.44
N ILE A 65 -1.79 1.01 -1.75
CA ILE A 65 -2.16 2.35 -2.23
C ILE A 65 -2.69 2.34 -3.67
N THR A 66 -2.41 1.27 -4.42
CA THR A 66 -2.88 1.09 -5.80
C THR A 66 -3.95 0.00 -5.93
N VAL A 67 -4.58 -0.44 -4.84
CA VAL A 67 -5.52 -1.58 -4.84
C VAL A 67 -6.68 -1.46 -5.85
N LYS A 68 -7.08 -0.23 -6.20
CA LYS A 68 -8.15 0.06 -7.17
C LYS A 68 -7.65 0.38 -8.59
N VAL A 69 -6.35 0.34 -8.81
CA VAL A 69 -5.68 0.69 -10.07
C VAL A 69 -5.48 -0.60 -10.88
N SER A 70 -5.69 -0.55 -12.20
CA SER A 70 -5.50 -1.73 -13.05
C SER A 70 -4.02 -2.16 -13.09
N SER A 71 -3.76 -3.43 -13.42
CA SER A 71 -2.40 -3.95 -13.61
C SER A 71 -1.56 -3.09 -14.57
N ALA A 72 -2.16 -2.65 -15.68
CA ALA A 72 -1.48 -1.81 -16.66
C ALA A 72 -1.12 -0.42 -16.11
N GLU A 73 -2.06 0.21 -15.41
CA GLU A 73 -1.83 1.52 -14.78
C GLU A 73 -0.85 1.43 -13.61
N LYS A 74 -0.89 0.35 -12.80
CA LYS A 74 0.09 0.08 -11.75
C LYS A 74 1.50 0.01 -12.32
N THR A 75 1.66 -0.70 -13.43
CA THR A 75 2.97 -0.83 -14.09
C THR A 75 3.47 0.54 -14.58
N MET A 76 2.59 1.35 -15.18
CA MET A 76 2.93 2.71 -15.63
C MET A 76 3.24 3.68 -14.48
N LEU A 77 2.57 3.54 -13.35
CA LEU A 77 2.68 4.46 -12.23
C LEU A 77 3.94 4.18 -11.38
N PHE A 78 4.41 2.94 -11.34
CA PHE A 78 5.53 2.51 -10.50
C PHE A 78 6.79 3.40 -10.61
N PRO A 79 7.28 3.79 -11.81
CA PRO A 79 8.50 4.59 -11.93
C PRO A 79 8.41 5.98 -11.31
N TYR A 80 7.19 6.50 -11.06
CA TYR A 80 7.00 7.78 -10.39
C TYR A 80 7.25 7.71 -8.88
N TYR A 81 7.12 6.53 -8.28
CA TYR A 81 7.53 6.28 -6.89
C TYR A 81 8.99 5.86 -6.77
N CYS A 82 9.75 5.89 -7.86
CA CYS A 82 11.15 5.51 -7.86
C CYS A 82 12.07 6.72 -7.89
N ASN A 83 13.25 6.59 -7.29
CA ASN A 83 14.35 7.52 -7.55
C ASN A 83 14.81 7.45 -9.02
N ALA A 84 15.64 8.41 -9.45
CA ALA A 84 16.06 8.52 -10.85
C ALA A 84 16.81 7.28 -11.37
N ASN A 85 17.65 6.66 -10.53
CA ASN A 85 18.43 5.48 -10.91
C ASN A 85 17.50 4.29 -11.19
N VAL A 86 16.64 3.94 -10.21
CA VAL A 86 15.68 2.85 -10.32
C VAL A 86 14.74 3.08 -11.51
N ARG A 87 14.18 4.29 -11.61
CA ARG A 87 13.29 4.70 -12.72
C ARG A 87 13.92 4.40 -14.07
N SER A 88 15.16 4.83 -14.30
CA SER A 88 15.86 4.67 -15.57
C SER A 88 16.09 3.21 -15.97
N LYS A 89 16.20 2.32 -14.99
CA LYS A 89 16.41 0.87 -15.17
C LYS A 89 15.08 0.16 -15.44
N VAL A 90 14.08 0.37 -14.58
CA VAL A 90 12.82 -0.39 -14.64
C VAL A 90 11.97 -0.04 -15.86
N THR A 91 12.06 1.18 -16.39
CA THR A 91 11.33 1.56 -17.61
C THR A 91 11.90 0.93 -18.88
N LYS A 92 13.04 0.24 -18.80
CA LYS A 92 13.72 -0.43 -19.91
C LYS A 92 13.58 -1.96 -19.83
N SER A 93 12.41 -2.44 -19.46
CA SER A 93 12.08 -3.87 -19.45
C SER A 93 10.86 -4.15 -20.33
N ASN A 94 10.79 -5.35 -20.91
CA ASN A 94 9.63 -5.76 -21.71
C ASN A 94 8.35 -5.78 -20.87
N ALA A 95 8.44 -6.28 -19.63
CA ALA A 95 7.32 -6.29 -18.69
C ALA A 95 6.70 -4.90 -18.44
N TYR A 96 7.53 -3.86 -18.39
CA TYR A 96 7.04 -2.48 -18.30
C TYR A 96 6.36 -2.02 -19.60
N ILE A 97 6.97 -2.29 -20.75
CA ILE A 97 6.44 -1.93 -22.08
C ILE A 97 5.08 -2.61 -22.32
N ASP A 98 4.98 -3.89 -21.97
CA ASP A 98 3.78 -4.73 -22.12
C ASP A 98 2.73 -4.45 -21.04
N ARG A 99 3.06 -3.61 -20.06
CA ARG A 99 2.19 -3.20 -18.94
C ARG A 99 1.65 -4.39 -18.14
N ASN A 100 2.48 -5.41 -17.97
CA ASN A 100 2.12 -6.61 -17.24
C ASN A 100 2.70 -6.55 -15.82
N TRP A 101 1.85 -6.24 -14.84
CA TRP A 101 2.27 -6.06 -13.45
C TRP A 101 2.89 -7.32 -12.83
N GLU A 102 2.36 -8.50 -13.15
CA GLU A 102 2.84 -9.75 -12.56
C GLU A 102 4.26 -10.07 -13.06
N GLU A 103 4.48 -9.96 -14.37
CA GLU A 103 5.82 -10.11 -14.95
C GLU A 103 6.77 -9.01 -14.47
N PHE A 104 6.24 -7.79 -14.30
CA PHE A 104 7.04 -6.66 -13.85
C PHE A 104 7.54 -6.85 -12.41
N LYS A 105 6.75 -7.45 -11.51
CA LYS A 105 7.20 -7.83 -10.16
C LYS A 105 8.36 -8.83 -10.20
N ILE A 106 8.35 -9.78 -11.12
CA ILE A 106 9.45 -10.74 -11.29
C ILE A 106 10.73 -10.01 -11.70
N VAL A 107 10.64 -9.14 -12.72
CA VAL A 107 11.77 -8.30 -13.17
C VAL A 107 12.31 -7.41 -12.04
N LEU A 108 11.42 -6.85 -11.21
CA LEU A 108 11.84 -6.08 -10.04
C LEU A 108 12.60 -6.95 -9.03
N GLY A 109 12.14 -8.17 -8.79
CA GLY A 109 12.85 -9.18 -7.99
C GLY A 109 14.26 -9.42 -8.53
N ASP A 110 14.40 -9.74 -9.80
CA ASP A 110 15.71 -9.96 -10.44
C ASP A 110 16.65 -8.75 -10.30
N TYR A 111 16.11 -7.53 -10.24
CA TYR A 111 16.90 -6.32 -10.13
C TYR A 111 17.26 -5.92 -8.70
N TYR A 112 16.41 -6.22 -7.73
CA TYR A 112 16.45 -5.58 -6.41
C TYR A 112 16.16 -6.52 -5.23
N ASP A 113 15.65 -7.73 -5.44
CA ASP A 113 15.77 -8.77 -4.42
C ASP A 113 17.24 -9.17 -4.37
N LYS A 114 17.97 -8.48 -3.51
CA LYS A 114 19.29 -8.92 -3.09
C LYS A 114 19.05 -10.24 -2.37
N GLU A 115 19.59 -11.33 -2.91
CA GLU A 115 19.68 -12.57 -2.16
C GLU A 115 20.30 -12.25 -0.80
N ASP A 116 19.68 -12.82 0.22
CA ASP A 116 20.22 -12.74 1.56
C ASP A 116 21.66 -13.28 1.51
N ASP A 117 22.62 -12.47 1.96
CA ASP A 117 24.03 -12.85 1.96
C ASP A 117 24.36 -13.36 3.37
N GLU A 118 24.75 -14.64 3.48
CA GLU A 118 25.10 -15.25 4.76
C GLU A 118 26.19 -14.44 5.49
N HIS A 119 27.15 -13.86 4.76
CA HIS A 119 28.18 -13.00 5.36
C HIS A 119 27.57 -11.75 5.97
N LYS A 120 26.68 -11.04 5.27
CA LYS A 120 26.01 -9.84 5.80
C LYS A 120 25.10 -10.15 6.98
N ILE A 121 24.43 -11.31 6.96
CA ILE A 121 23.62 -11.77 8.09
C ILE A 121 24.51 -12.02 9.30
N ASN A 122 25.64 -12.72 9.12
CA ASN A 122 26.60 -12.96 10.19
C ASN A 122 27.19 -11.66 10.74
N GLU A 123 27.56 -10.70 9.88
CA GLU A 123 28.01 -9.37 10.29
C GLU A 123 26.94 -8.63 11.09
N SER A 124 25.68 -8.70 10.67
CA SER A 124 24.56 -8.08 11.39
C SER A 124 24.34 -8.70 12.77
N ILE A 125 24.47 -10.03 12.89
CA ILE A 125 24.40 -10.74 14.17
C ILE A 125 25.54 -10.29 15.09
N GLN A 126 26.78 -10.27 14.59
CA GLN A 126 27.94 -9.83 15.38
C GLN A 126 27.84 -8.35 15.79
N SER A 127 27.36 -7.50 14.90
CA SER A 127 27.09 -6.08 15.19
C SER A 127 26.04 -5.92 16.28
N LEU A 128 24.94 -6.67 16.22
CA LEU A 128 23.90 -6.64 17.24
C LEU A 128 24.42 -7.11 18.61
N ILE A 129 25.18 -8.22 18.64
CA ILE A 129 25.78 -8.76 19.88
C ILE A 129 26.80 -7.78 20.45
N SER A 130 27.71 -7.25 19.63
CA SER A 130 28.77 -6.34 20.08
C SER A 130 28.25 -5.00 20.58
N LYS A 131 27.16 -4.49 19.99
CA LYS A 131 26.43 -3.32 20.50
C LYS A 131 25.87 -3.57 21.91
N GLY A 132 25.61 -4.84 22.24
CA GLY A 132 25.10 -5.26 23.53
C GLY A 132 23.65 -4.85 23.77
N THR A 133 23.21 -5.05 25.01
CA THR A 133 21.84 -4.77 25.43
C THR A 133 21.82 -4.19 26.85
N SER A 134 20.71 -3.57 27.22
CA SER A 134 20.42 -3.04 28.55
C SER A 134 19.05 -3.55 29.00
N LEU A 135 18.76 -3.41 30.29
CA LEU A 135 17.48 -3.86 30.84
C LEU A 135 16.26 -3.21 30.14
N LYS A 136 16.43 -1.99 29.59
CA LYS A 136 15.36 -1.23 28.93
C LYS A 136 15.04 -1.72 27.52
N ASN A 137 16.01 -2.31 26.81
CA ASN A 137 15.87 -2.72 25.40
C ASN A 137 16.06 -4.22 25.18
N ILE A 138 16.14 -5.02 26.25
CA ILE A 138 16.35 -6.47 26.17
C ILE A 138 15.34 -7.19 25.28
N ARG A 139 14.05 -6.83 25.33
CA ARG A 139 13.02 -7.44 24.48
C ARG A 139 13.25 -7.14 23.00
N THR A 140 13.53 -5.89 22.66
CA THR A 140 13.81 -5.49 21.29
C THR A 140 15.05 -6.17 20.75
N PHE A 141 16.11 -6.26 21.56
CA PHE A 141 17.32 -6.99 21.23
C PHE A 141 17.03 -8.46 20.93
N LEU A 142 16.26 -9.15 21.79
CA LEU A 142 15.91 -10.56 21.59
C LEU A 142 15.11 -10.78 20.30
N HIS A 143 14.12 -9.93 20.00
CA HIS A 143 13.36 -10.02 18.76
C HIS A 143 14.23 -9.80 17.51
N GLN A 144 15.16 -8.84 17.55
CA GLN A 144 16.09 -8.60 16.44
C GLN A 144 17.06 -9.78 16.27
N PHE A 145 17.56 -10.34 17.37
CA PHE A 145 18.43 -11.50 17.35
C PHE A 145 17.73 -12.73 16.79
N GLU A 146 16.51 -13.03 17.26
CA GLU A 146 15.68 -14.14 16.77
C GLU A 146 15.38 -14.00 15.28
N TYR A 147 15.01 -12.79 14.82
CA TYR A 147 14.81 -12.50 13.40
C TYR A 147 16.06 -12.83 12.58
N LEU A 148 17.24 -12.38 13.01
CA LEU A 148 18.50 -12.64 12.30
C LEU A 148 18.87 -14.14 12.32
N CYS A 149 18.65 -14.85 13.43
CA CYS A 149 18.85 -16.30 13.50
C CYS A 149 17.92 -17.03 12.52
N LYS A 150 16.63 -16.70 12.50
CA LYS A 150 15.67 -17.28 11.55
C LYS A 150 16.04 -16.98 10.09
N LYS A 151 16.59 -15.80 9.85
CA LYS A 151 17.09 -15.41 8.53
C LYS A 151 18.32 -16.25 8.12
N LYS A 152 19.22 -16.54 9.07
CA LYS A 152 20.39 -17.41 8.87
C LYS A 152 20.03 -18.87 8.61
N GLU A 153 18.92 -19.35 9.18
CA GLU A 153 18.43 -20.73 8.97
C GLU A 153 18.14 -21.07 7.50
N LYS A 154 18.00 -20.07 6.62
CA LYS A 154 17.96 -20.27 5.15
C LYS A 154 19.26 -20.84 4.57
N PHE A 155 20.40 -20.63 5.24
CA PHE A 155 21.74 -21.03 4.79
C PHE A 155 22.29 -22.17 5.63
N SER A 156 22.11 -22.10 6.95
CA SER A 156 22.65 -23.08 7.89
C SER A 156 21.77 -23.21 9.13
N THR A 157 21.53 -24.45 9.57
CA THR A 157 20.82 -24.71 10.83
C THR A 157 21.69 -24.26 12.00
N THR A 158 21.15 -23.37 12.83
CA THR A 158 21.82 -22.94 14.07
C THR A 158 21.06 -23.55 15.24
N SER A 159 21.72 -24.38 16.05
CA SER A 159 21.12 -25.00 17.23
C SER A 159 20.87 -23.99 18.35
N ASP A 160 19.91 -24.29 19.23
CA ASP A 160 19.64 -23.43 20.40
C ASP A 160 20.87 -23.28 21.31
N ARG A 161 21.72 -24.31 21.39
CA ARG A 161 22.98 -24.26 22.13
C ARG A 161 23.93 -23.23 21.55
N GLU A 162 24.04 -23.15 20.23
CA GLU A 162 24.88 -22.14 19.57
C GLU A 162 24.31 -20.74 19.74
N LYS A 163 22.98 -20.58 19.61
CA LYS A 163 22.29 -19.30 19.86
C LYS A 163 22.55 -18.79 21.27
N ILE A 164 22.44 -19.66 22.28
CA ILE A 164 22.75 -19.32 23.68
C ILE A 164 24.23 -18.94 23.84
N GLY A 165 25.15 -19.69 23.21
CA GLY A 165 26.58 -19.39 23.23
C GLY A 165 26.93 -18.04 22.59
N MET A 166 26.14 -17.55 21.64
CA MET A 166 26.31 -16.22 21.06
C MET A 166 25.90 -15.08 22.01
N LEU A 167 24.96 -15.34 22.92
CA LEU A 167 24.40 -14.34 23.84
C LEU A 167 25.14 -14.27 25.18
N ILE A 168 25.85 -15.33 25.56
CA ILE A 168 26.58 -15.43 26.82
C ILE A 168 28.08 -15.28 26.49
N LYS A 169 28.56 -14.04 26.46
CA LYS A 169 30.00 -13.71 26.45
C LYS A 169 30.30 -12.73 27.58
#